data_AF-A0ABC9XEZ9-F1
#
_entry.id   AF-A0ABC9XEZ9-F1
#
_cell.length_a   1.000
_cell.length_b   1.000
_cell.length_c   1.000
_cell.angle_alpha   90.00
_cell.angle_beta   90.00
_cell.angle_gamma   90.00
#
_symmetry.space_group_name_H-M   'P 1'
#
loop_
_entity.id
_entity.type
_entity.pdbx_description
1 polymer ?
#
loop_
_entity_poly.entity_id
_entity_poly.type
_entity_poly.pdbx_seq_one_letter_code
_entity_poly.pdbx_strand_id
1 'polypeptide(L)' 'MTGSNRGIGLELLRQLTAGPQPPQHIFATCRHPEGPRGKALQELAAWHPSIKLVQLGDKSLFLQRIWLA' A
#
# COMPACT_ATOMS: atom_id res chain seq x y z
N MET A 1 3.44 -0.33 5.95
CA MET A 1 4.34 0.82 5.66
C MET A 1 3.52 2.10 5.56
N THR A 2 3.97 3.16 6.22
CA THR A 2 3.31 4.47 6.19
C THR A 2 3.96 5.42 5.20
N GLY A 3 3.16 6.25 4.50
CA GLY A 3 3.69 7.26 3.59
C GLY A 3 4.27 6.68 2.29
N SER A 4 3.76 5.55 1.83
CA SER A 4 4.34 4.73 0.76
C SER A 4 3.86 5.09 -0.64
N ASN A 5 3.23 6.25 -0.81
CA ASN A 5 2.65 6.65 -2.09
C ASN A 5 3.66 7.27 -3.07
N ARG A 6 4.91 7.50 -2.63
CA ARG A 6 6.01 8.07 -3.43
C ARG A 6 7.36 7.81 -2.76
N GLY A 7 8.44 8.15 -3.46
CA GLY A 7 9.80 8.17 -2.91
C GLY A 7 10.21 6.82 -2.32
N ILE A 8 10.97 6.86 -1.22
CA ILE A 8 11.54 5.67 -0.56
C ILE A 8 10.47 4.66 -0.19
N GLY A 9 9.32 5.12 0.35
CA GLY A 9 8.25 4.21 0.76
C GLY A 9 7.62 3.44 -0.41
N LEU A 10 7.58 4.02 -1.62
CA LEU A 10 7.07 3.34 -2.81
C LEU A 10 8.11 2.37 -3.39
N GLU A 11 9.38 2.78 -3.41
CA GLU A 11 10.46 1.94 -3.92
C GLU A 11 10.69 0.70 -3.04
N LEU A 12 10.60 0.86 -1.71
CA LEU A 12 10.63 -0.27 -0.80
C LEU A 12 9.52 -1.29 -1.07
N LEU A 13 8.31 -0.85 -1.43
CA LEU A 13 7.23 -1.77 -1.79
C LEU A 13 7.58 -2.57 -3.04
N ARG A 14 8.14 -1.93 -4.07
CA ARG A 14 8.56 -2.60 -5.31
C ARG A 14 9.60 -3.67 -5.05
N GLN A 15 10.61 -3.34 -4.24
CA GLN A 15 11.66 -4.31 -3.89
C GLN A 15 11.12 -5.46 -3.03
N LEU A 16 10.22 -5.17 -2.08
CA LEU A 16 9.59 -6.20 -1.25
C LEU A 16 8.72 -7.16 -2.07
N THR A 17 7.97 -6.67 -3.06
CA THR A 17 7.13 -7.53 -3.90
C THR A 17 7.90 -8.28 -4.97
N ALA A 18 9.07 -7.78 -5.39
CA ALA A 18 9.95 -8.44 -6.35
C ALA A 18 10.99 -9.37 -5.70
N GLY A 19 11.07 -9.39 -4.37
CA GLY A 19 12.03 -10.21 -3.63
C GLY A 19 11.78 -11.72 -3.76
N PRO A 20 12.76 -12.56 -3.39
CA PRO A 20 12.67 -14.01 -3.52
C PRO A 20 11.61 -14.64 -2.61
N GLN A 21 11.22 -13.95 -1.55
CA GLN A 21 10.16 -14.37 -0.61
C GLN A 21 9.26 -13.17 -0.33
N PRO A 22 8.35 -12.82 -1.24
CA PRO A 22 7.51 -11.65 -1.09
C PRO A 22 6.53 -11.85 0.08
N PRO A 23 6.28 -10.84 0.92
CA PRO A 23 5.29 -10.94 1.98
C PRO A 23 3.89 -11.20 1.43
N GLN A 24 3.12 -12.02 2.14
CA GLN A 24 1.73 -12.33 1.76
C GLN A 24 0.79 -11.11 1.92
N HIS A 25 1.06 -10.27 2.93
CA HIS A 25 0.25 -9.09 3.25
C HIS A 25 1.15 -7.88 3.48
N ILE A 26 0.94 -6.82 2.71
CA ILE A 26 1.66 -5.55 2.82
C ILE A 26 0.64 -4.42 2.91
N PHE A 27 0.44 -3.87 4.11
CA PHE A 27 -0.43 -2.72 4.29
C PHE A 27 0.32 -1.44 3.92
N ALA A 28 0.01 -0.85 2.77
CA ALA A 28 0.64 0.37 2.28
C ALA A 28 -0.30 1.56 2.48
N THR A 29 0.13 2.56 3.24
CA THR A 29 -0.75 3.69 3.58
C THR A 29 -0.55 4.92 2.70
N CYS A 30 -1.66 5.58 2.35
CA CYS A 30 -1.70 6.83 1.58
C CYS A 30 -2.85 7.71 2.07
N ARG A 31 -2.67 9.04 2.15
CA ARG A 31 -3.74 9.96 2.60
C ARG A 31 -4.84 10.17 1.55
N HIS A 32 -4.46 10.17 0.27
CA HIS A 32 -5.36 10.39 -0.87
C HIS A 32 -5.10 9.32 -1.93
N PRO A 33 -5.61 8.09 -1.73
CA PRO A 33 -5.35 6.98 -2.62
C PRO A 33 -5.87 7.24 -4.04
N GLU A 34 -7.04 7.86 -4.18
CA GLU A 34 -7.66 8.18 -5.48
C GLU A 34 -7.11 9.44 -6.15
N GLY A 35 -6.27 10.21 -5.44
CA GLY A 35 -5.66 11.40 -6.01
C GLY A 35 -4.45 11.09 -6.89
N PRO A 36 -3.94 12.07 -7.66
CA PRO A 36 -2.76 11.90 -8.52
C PRO A 36 -1.53 11.35 -7.78
N ARG A 37 -1.39 11.71 -6.50
CA ARG A 37 -0.28 11.27 -5.63
C ARG A 37 -0.40 9.81 -5.20
N GLY A 38 -1.57 9.19 -5.31
CA GLY A 38 -1.82 7.79 -4.96
C GLY A 38 -1.74 6.84 -6.16
N LYS A 39 -1.83 7.36 -7.39
CA LYS A 39 -1.88 6.59 -8.65
C LYS A 39 -0.79 5.52 -8.76
N ALA A 40 0.48 5.89 -8.52
CA ALA A 40 1.59 4.94 -8.62
C ALA A 40 1.49 3.78 -7.61
N LEU A 41 0.95 4.03 -6.42
CA LEU A 41 0.71 3.00 -5.41
C LEU A 41 -0.50 2.13 -5.76
N GLN A 42 -1.56 2.72 -6.34
CA GLN A 42 -2.72 1.97 -6.83
C GLN A 42 -2.33 1.03 -7.97
N GLU A 43 -1.55 1.52 -8.94
CA GLU A 43 -1.01 0.71 -10.03
C GLU A 43 -0.18 -0.45 -9.49
N LEU A 44 0.74 -0.18 -8.55
CA LEU A 44 1.55 -1.24 -7.94
C LEU A 44 0.70 -2.28 -7.21
N ALA A 45 -0.34 -1.87 -6.49
CA ALA A 45 -1.25 -2.78 -5.80
C ALA A 45 -2.13 -3.59 -6.76
N ALA A 46 -2.44 -3.07 -7.95
CA ALA A 46 -3.14 -3.83 -8.98
C ALA A 46 -2.29 -4.98 -9.53
N TRP A 47 -0.97 -4.78 -9.65
CA TRP A 47 -0.02 -5.82 -10.06
C TRP A 47 0.33 -6.81 -8.94
N HIS A 48 0.27 -6.38 -7.68
CA HIS A 48 0.65 -7.20 -6.53
C HIS A 48 -0.49 -7.31 -5.51
N PRO A 49 -1.32 -8.37 -5.57
CA PRO A 49 -2.45 -8.57 -4.65
C PRO A 49 -2.08 -8.64 -3.16
N SER A 50 -0.81 -8.88 -2.83
CA SER A 50 -0.28 -8.82 -1.47
C SER A 50 -0.30 -7.40 -0.89
N ILE A 51 -0.27 -6.36 -1.74
CA ILE A 51 -0.38 -4.97 -1.29
C ILE A 51 -1.84 -4.63 -0.99
N LYS A 52 -2.12 -4.38 0.28
CA LYS A 52 -3.39 -3.83 0.75
C LYS A 52 -3.21 -2.32 0.96
N LEU A 53 -3.75 -1.53 0.04
CA LEU A 53 -3.81 -0.07 0.23
C LEU A 53 -4.62 0.24 1.48
N VAL A 54 -4.23 1.23 2.26
CA VAL A 54 -5.01 1.69 3.41
C VAL A 54 -4.99 3.22 3.44
N GLN A 55 -6.16 3.84 3.52
CA GLN A 55 -6.21 5.29 3.58
C GLN A 55 -5.80 5.77 4.98
N LEU A 56 -4.77 6.62 5.06
CA LEU A 56 -4.30 7.17 6.33
C LEU A 56 -5.06 8.47 6.63
N GLY A 57 -5.75 8.51 7.77
CA GLY A 57 -6.53 9.67 8.22
C GLY A 57 -8.02 9.38 8.35
N ASP A 58 -8.52 8.34 7.68
CA ASP A 58 -9.83 7.79 7.94
C ASP A 58 -9.72 6.61 8.92
N LYS A 59 -10.15 6.82 10.16
CA LYS A 59 -10.08 5.82 11.23
C LYS A 59 -10.96 4.59 10.93
N SER A 60 -12.03 4.77 10.15
CA SER A 60 -12.99 3.71 9.87
C SER A 60 -12.41 2.64 8.93
N LEU A 61 -11.74 3.07 7.86
CA LEU A 61 -11.16 2.19 6.85
C LEU A 61 -9.91 1.45 7.34
N PHE A 62 -9.11 2.07 8.21
CA PHE A 62 -7.85 1.47 8.69
C PHE A 62 -8.10 0.21 9.52
N LEU A 63 -9.06 0.27 10.46
CA LEU A 63 -9.36 -0.87 11.32
C LEU A 63 -10.05 -2.00 10.54
N GLN A 64 -11.00 -1.68 9.65
CA GLN A 64 -11.71 -2.69 8.87
C GLN A 64 -10.77 -3.48 7.95
N ARG A 65 -9.85 -2.81 7.25
CA ARG A 65 -8.96 -3.48 6.27
C ARG A 65 -7.85 -4.30 6.92
N ILE A 66 -7.47 -3.99 8.15
CA ILE A 66 -6.47 -4.77 8.90
C ILE A 66 -7.11 -5.96 9.60
N TRP A 67 -8.31 -5.82 10.17
CA TRP A 67 -8.98 -6.93 10.86
C TRP A 67 -9.56 -8.02 9.93
N LEU A 68 -9.79 -7.71 8.66
CA LEU A 68 -10.39 -8.63 7.68
C LEU A 68 -9.36 -9.32 6.76
N ALA A 69 -8.07 -9.12 6.99
CA ALA A 69 -6.97 -9.61 6.14
C ALA A 69 -6.05 -10.54 6.91
#